data_AF-A0A6A6PZL1-F1
#
_entry.id   AF-A0A6A6PZL1-F1
#
_cell.length_a   1.000
_cell.length_b   1.000
_cell.length_c   1.000
_cell.angle_alpha   90.00
_cell.angle_beta   90.00
_cell.angle_gamma   90.00
#
_symmetry.space_group_name_H-M   'P 1'
#
loop_
_entity.id
_entity.type
_entity.pdbx_description
1 polymer ?
#
loop_
_entity_poly.entity_id
_entity_poly.type
_entity_poly.pdbx_seq_one_letter_code
_entity_poly.pdbx_strand_id
1 'polypeptide(L)'
;MDSARSFFPPGYNAHASDSSRRNAHRQPGGSISTKSSAIRSANTPTSSGVHRSSNTSATSVSSHSTSYPPVAFHSYVPNPAFQAPNAYRGPPNTPENSSATASSSYVSQIGSQGFVYPRDGPGRNALTHHSRPPRAVRLGSKTYTIGSVIQPPSGGNTLMSDGVRIIIDSHSRDFVEKRLKMHSAEQRERANAEMNALQQIRRAGGSPHVNQIEDAFWQLGTDHASLVLDFCNANTLEAYIDSCRRKNEKIDEQFCWQAMAQLSAGIAMCHYGVPDPFSTSDSPADWNAICHLDIKPANVFMDTRKSVGYENLPYPTLILGDFGCCITKDDRMRGKIKSNVPPYGTAGWFPPETTYADPGPKGAYGKHSDIWQLGGVIQTMCRLIAVPDTYYLDTDRPCGRGYTPQLGNAVRMCMHKEAFTRPNAIDVAKNVKRLSGLPNRPT
;
A
#
# COMPACT_ATOMS: atom_id res chain seq x y z
N MET A 1 -41.56 -6.67 14.83
CA MET A 1 -41.96 -5.28 15.08
C MET A 1 -40.83 -4.64 15.89
N ASP A 2 -39.97 -3.78 15.34
CA ASP A 2 -39.92 -3.26 13.96
C ASP A 2 -38.50 -3.21 13.39
N SER A 3 -38.41 -3.11 12.06
CA SER A 3 -37.18 -3.33 11.29
C SER A 3 -36.55 -2.01 10.82
N ALA A 4 -35.34 -1.71 11.30
CA ALA A 4 -34.55 -0.60 10.77
C ALA A 4 -34.02 -0.94 9.35
N ARG A 5 -34.38 -0.13 8.34
CA ARG A 5 -33.97 -0.33 6.94
C ARG A 5 -32.64 0.34 6.63
N SER A 6 -31.78 -0.36 5.89
CA SER A 6 -30.69 0.25 5.12
C SER A 6 -31.24 1.01 3.92
N PHE A 7 -30.65 2.16 3.58
CA PHE A 7 -30.96 2.91 2.37
C PHE A 7 -29.71 3.53 1.74
N PHE A 8 -29.50 3.24 0.45
CA PHE A 8 -28.72 4.06 -0.47
C PHE A 8 -29.69 4.74 -1.45
N PRO A 9 -29.43 5.99 -1.91
CA PRO A 9 -30.21 6.60 -2.98
C PRO A 9 -29.76 6.10 -4.37
N PRO A 10 -30.69 5.86 -5.32
CA PRO A 10 -30.36 5.55 -6.71
C PRO A 10 -29.97 6.80 -7.52
N GLY A 11 -29.37 6.59 -8.70
CA GLY A 11 -28.77 7.65 -9.52
C GLY A 11 -29.75 8.45 -10.40
N TYR A 12 -29.24 9.56 -10.94
CA TYR A 12 -29.95 10.46 -11.87
C TYR A 12 -29.65 10.11 -13.34
N ASN A 13 -30.70 9.84 -14.12
CA ASN A 13 -30.69 9.99 -15.58
C ASN A 13 -31.30 11.35 -15.94
N ALA A 14 -30.63 12.12 -16.79
CA ALA A 14 -31.13 13.41 -17.27
C ALA A 14 -31.59 13.30 -18.73
N HIS A 15 -32.91 13.24 -18.95
CA HIS A 15 -33.49 13.53 -20.26
C HIS A 15 -33.61 15.05 -20.43
N ALA A 16 -33.03 15.59 -21.50
CA ALA A 16 -33.23 16.97 -21.92
C ALA A 16 -34.42 17.05 -22.89
N SER A 17 -35.35 17.98 -22.64
CA SER A 17 -36.45 18.33 -23.54
C SER A 17 -36.21 19.72 -24.15
N ASP A 18 -36.26 19.82 -25.47
CA ASP A 18 -36.13 21.09 -26.22
C ASP A 18 -37.33 22.03 -25.99
N SER A 19 -37.09 23.34 -25.92
CA SER A 19 -37.97 24.35 -26.56
C SER A 19 -37.38 25.77 -26.63
N SER A 20 -36.62 26.01 -27.70
CA SER A 20 -36.87 27.13 -28.63
C SER A 20 -36.36 28.59 -28.38
N ARG A 21 -35.83 29.15 -29.50
CA ARG A 21 -36.01 30.53 -30.07
C ARG A 21 -35.08 31.73 -29.69
N ARG A 22 -34.37 32.17 -30.76
CA ARG A 22 -34.05 33.56 -31.21
C ARG A 22 -33.06 34.37 -30.35
N ASN A 23 -31.93 34.85 -30.90
CA ASN A 23 -31.87 35.78 -32.04
C ASN A 23 -30.60 35.59 -32.92
N ALA A 24 -30.52 36.31 -34.05
CA ALA A 24 -29.40 36.23 -34.99
C ALA A 24 -28.96 37.62 -35.49
N HIS A 25 -27.64 37.83 -35.68
CA HIS A 25 -27.10 39.00 -36.38
C HIS A 25 -25.74 38.73 -37.09
N ARG A 26 -25.76 38.96 -38.41
CA ARG A 26 -24.70 39.44 -39.34
C ARG A 26 -23.25 38.92 -39.29
N GLN A 27 -22.90 38.25 -40.38
CA GLN A 27 -21.59 38.20 -41.12
C GLN A 27 -21.10 39.62 -41.55
N PRO A 28 -19.90 39.84 -42.19
CA PRO A 28 -19.04 38.88 -42.90
C PRO A 28 -17.49 39.03 -42.77
N GLY A 29 -16.75 38.09 -43.39
CA GLY A 29 -15.50 38.40 -44.11
C GLY A 29 -14.28 37.48 -43.90
N GLY A 30 -13.57 37.14 -44.98
CA GLY A 30 -12.21 36.54 -44.97
C GLY A 30 -12.06 35.22 -45.74
N SER A 31 -11.39 35.24 -46.89
CA SER A 31 -11.16 34.06 -47.75
C SER A 31 -9.71 33.94 -48.24
N ILE A 32 -9.20 32.70 -48.31
CA ILE A 32 -8.00 32.20 -49.03
C ILE A 32 -8.08 30.66 -48.93
N SER A 33 -8.13 29.82 -49.98
CA SER A 33 -7.26 29.64 -51.16
C SER A 33 -5.97 28.86 -50.85
N THR A 34 -5.54 27.80 -51.55
CA THR A 34 -6.15 26.91 -52.58
C THR A 34 -5.30 25.60 -52.67
N LYS A 35 -5.77 24.64 -53.50
CA LYS A 35 -5.03 23.62 -54.29
C LYS A 35 -5.12 22.16 -53.83
N SER A 36 -5.86 21.39 -54.63
CA SER A 36 -5.74 19.94 -54.79
C SER A 36 -4.71 19.59 -55.86
N SER A 37 -4.16 18.38 -55.80
CA SER A 37 -3.54 17.68 -56.94
C SER A 37 -3.87 16.18 -56.83
N ALA A 38 -4.20 15.52 -57.94
CA ALA A 38 -4.50 14.08 -57.97
C ALA A 38 -4.16 13.46 -59.33
N ILE A 39 -3.73 12.19 -59.32
CA ILE A 39 -3.49 11.24 -60.43
C ILE A 39 -3.60 9.86 -59.73
N ARG A 40 -4.56 8.97 -60.06
CA ARG A 40 -4.65 8.05 -61.23
C ARG A 40 -3.45 7.08 -61.31
N SER A 41 -3.60 5.81 -61.66
CA SER A 41 -4.63 5.13 -62.45
C SER A 41 -5.10 3.79 -61.81
N ALA A 42 -5.93 3.03 -62.53
CA ALA A 42 -6.45 1.71 -62.15
C ALA A 42 -6.25 0.69 -63.29
N ASN A 43 -6.43 -0.61 -63.01
CA ASN A 43 -7.28 -1.52 -63.82
C ASN A 43 -7.42 -2.94 -63.20
N THR A 44 -8.52 -3.61 -63.56
CA THR A 44 -8.95 -5.00 -63.25
C THR A 44 -9.05 -5.80 -64.58
N PRO A 45 -9.73 -6.98 -64.75
CA PRO A 45 -10.39 -7.95 -63.86
C PRO A 45 -9.77 -9.39 -64.02
N THR A 46 -10.37 -10.60 -63.96
CA THR A 46 -11.78 -11.13 -63.91
C THR A 46 -11.82 -12.61 -63.46
N SER A 47 -12.87 -13.05 -62.72
CA SER A 47 -13.43 -14.44 -62.62
C SER A 47 -12.52 -15.63 -62.19
N SER A 48 -12.94 -16.73 -61.53
CA SER A 48 -14.22 -17.29 -61.01
C SER A 48 -13.90 -18.22 -59.79
N GLY A 49 -14.77 -19.01 -59.13
CA GLY A 49 -16.23 -19.19 -59.16
C GLY A 49 -16.74 -20.45 -58.41
N VAL A 50 -17.95 -20.36 -57.83
CA VAL A 50 -18.93 -21.43 -57.45
C VAL A 50 -18.46 -22.75 -56.76
N HIS A 51 -18.72 -22.93 -55.45
CA HIS A 51 -19.82 -23.82 -54.94
C HIS A 51 -19.95 -23.98 -53.40
N ARG A 52 -21.19 -23.78 -52.92
CA ARG A 52 -22.01 -24.54 -51.93
C ARG A 52 -21.55 -24.92 -50.48
N SER A 53 -22.52 -24.70 -49.57
CA SER A 53 -22.95 -25.51 -48.39
C SER A 53 -22.14 -25.57 -47.07
N SER A 54 -22.64 -24.82 -46.08
CA SER A 54 -23.01 -25.23 -44.70
C SER A 54 -22.06 -26.08 -43.83
N ASN A 55 -21.68 -25.55 -42.66
CA ASN A 55 -22.39 -25.92 -41.42
C ASN A 55 -22.19 -24.94 -40.25
N THR A 56 -23.00 -25.09 -39.20
CA THR A 56 -22.95 -24.33 -37.95
C THR A 56 -21.81 -24.74 -37.02
N SER A 57 -21.19 -23.78 -36.34
CA SER A 57 -20.37 -23.99 -35.13
C SER A 57 -20.43 -22.74 -34.23
N ALA A 58 -20.40 -22.94 -32.91
CA ALA A 58 -20.53 -21.85 -31.94
C ALA A 58 -19.23 -21.06 -31.74
N THR A 59 -19.34 -19.74 -31.55
CA THR A 59 -18.21 -18.84 -31.26
C THR A 59 -17.87 -18.84 -29.77
N SER A 60 -16.90 -19.68 -29.38
CA SER A 60 -16.22 -19.56 -28.09
C SER A 60 -15.33 -18.31 -28.08
N VAL A 61 -15.66 -17.32 -27.24
CA VAL A 61 -14.86 -16.10 -27.08
C VAL A 61 -13.69 -16.40 -26.14
N SER A 62 -12.47 -16.44 -26.66
CA SER A 62 -11.26 -16.75 -25.88
C SER A 62 -10.75 -15.53 -25.10
N SER A 63 -10.91 -15.59 -23.78
CA SER A 63 -10.31 -14.63 -22.84
C SER A 63 -8.78 -14.73 -22.86
N HIS A 64 -8.14 -13.79 -23.55
CA HIS A 64 -6.68 -13.72 -23.64
C HIS A 64 -6.05 -13.32 -22.29
N SER A 65 -5.65 -14.33 -21.52
CA SER A 65 -4.77 -14.16 -20.35
C SER A 65 -3.32 -13.96 -20.82
N THR A 66 -2.78 -12.75 -20.65
CA THR A 66 -1.35 -12.46 -20.88
C THR A 66 -0.50 -12.90 -19.70
N SER A 67 -0.36 -14.23 -19.53
CA SER A 67 0.56 -14.82 -18.56
C SER A 67 2.01 -14.62 -18.99
N TYR A 68 2.70 -13.64 -18.39
CA TYR A 68 4.16 -13.58 -18.45
C TYR A 68 4.78 -14.74 -17.66
N PRO A 69 5.89 -15.34 -18.12
CA PRO A 69 6.55 -16.41 -17.39
C PRO A 69 7.18 -15.90 -16.08
N PRO A 70 7.26 -16.72 -15.03
CA PRO A 70 7.86 -16.31 -13.76
C PRO A 70 9.35 -16.02 -13.92
N VAL A 71 9.80 -14.86 -13.46
CA VAL A 71 11.22 -14.47 -13.49
C VAL A 71 11.97 -15.25 -12.41
N ALA A 72 12.61 -16.36 -12.82
CA ALA A 72 13.44 -17.14 -11.94
C ALA A 72 14.64 -16.32 -11.43
N PHE A 73 14.92 -16.39 -10.12
CA PHE A 73 16.18 -15.88 -9.57
C PHE A 73 17.33 -16.78 -10.04
N HIS A 74 17.88 -16.45 -11.22
CA HIS A 74 19.21 -16.89 -11.65
C HIS A 74 20.24 -15.78 -11.37
N SER A 75 21.50 -16.16 -11.32
CA SER A 75 22.62 -15.29 -10.92
C SER A 75 22.81 -14.13 -11.90
N TYR A 76 22.44 -12.92 -11.46
CA TYR A 76 22.87 -11.69 -12.12
C TYR A 76 24.39 -11.57 -12.04
N VAL A 77 25.07 -11.61 -13.18
CA VAL A 77 26.52 -11.40 -13.28
C VAL A 77 26.75 -9.88 -13.36
N PRO A 78 27.50 -9.27 -12.41
CA PRO A 78 27.80 -7.84 -12.49
C PRO A 78 28.59 -7.50 -13.75
N ASN A 79 28.29 -6.35 -14.37
CA ASN A 79 29.12 -5.79 -15.43
C ASN A 79 30.50 -5.41 -14.84
N PRO A 80 31.63 -6.01 -15.28
CA PRO A 80 32.94 -5.80 -14.65
C PRO A 80 33.59 -4.44 -14.97
N ALA A 81 32.94 -3.58 -15.76
CA ALA A 81 33.54 -2.38 -16.34
C ALA A 81 33.12 -1.05 -15.67
N PHE A 82 33.39 -0.88 -14.38
CA PHE A 82 33.49 0.45 -13.75
C PHE A 82 34.60 0.48 -12.70
N GLN A 83 35.73 1.12 -13.04
CA GLN A 83 36.76 1.47 -12.06
C GLN A 83 36.28 2.69 -11.25
N ALA A 84 36.42 2.64 -9.93
CA ALA A 84 35.99 3.72 -9.05
C ALA A 84 36.91 4.95 -9.17
N PRO A 85 36.39 6.15 -9.50
CA PRO A 85 37.11 7.40 -9.31
C PRO A 85 37.32 7.73 -7.83
N ASN A 86 38.28 8.60 -7.53
CA ASN A 86 38.65 8.96 -6.16
C ASN A 86 37.51 9.61 -5.35
N ALA A 87 37.62 9.49 -4.02
CA ALA A 87 36.63 9.91 -3.04
C ALA A 87 36.12 11.35 -3.25
N TYR A 88 34.86 11.46 -3.69
CA TYR A 88 34.16 12.74 -3.80
C TYR A 88 33.74 13.21 -2.41
N ARG A 89 34.25 14.38 -1.97
CA ARG A 89 33.72 15.04 -0.76
C ARG A 89 32.31 15.54 -1.08
N GLY A 90 31.34 15.20 -0.23
CA GLY A 90 29.97 15.72 -0.35
C GLY A 90 29.93 17.25 -0.29
N PRO A 91 28.94 17.89 -0.94
CA PRO A 91 28.80 19.34 -0.90
C PRO A 91 28.50 19.84 0.52
N PRO A 92 28.94 21.05 0.89
CA PRO A 92 28.63 21.65 2.18
C PRO A 92 27.17 22.09 2.28
N ASN A 93 26.69 22.22 3.52
CA ASN A 93 25.33 22.59 3.91
C ASN A 93 24.66 23.67 3.03
N THR A 94 23.44 23.38 2.58
CA THR A 94 22.46 24.38 2.14
C THR A 94 21.23 24.35 3.08
N PRO A 95 20.45 25.46 3.19
CA PRO A 95 19.67 25.70 4.41
C PRO A 95 18.37 24.90 4.54
N GLU A 96 17.95 24.71 5.79
CA GLU A 96 16.63 24.19 6.15
C GLU A 96 15.51 25.14 5.70
N ASN A 97 14.85 24.87 4.57
CA ASN A 97 13.51 25.40 4.33
C ASN A 97 12.71 24.59 3.29
N SER A 98 12.30 23.38 3.67
CA SER A 98 11.14 22.72 3.07
C SER A 98 10.35 22.02 4.18
N SER A 99 9.06 22.32 4.28
CA SER A 99 8.19 21.87 5.37
C SER A 99 7.72 20.44 5.15
N ALA A 100 8.65 19.49 5.20
CA ALA A 100 8.35 18.06 5.20
C ALA A 100 7.71 17.67 6.55
N THR A 101 6.38 17.75 6.63
CA THR A 101 5.62 17.16 7.73
C THR A 101 5.76 15.64 7.67
N ALA A 102 6.73 15.13 8.41
CA ALA A 102 6.95 13.69 8.54
C ALA A 102 5.66 13.02 9.03
N SER A 103 5.11 12.12 8.21
CA SER A 103 3.99 11.25 8.58
C SER A 103 4.46 10.20 9.60
N SER A 104 4.71 10.67 10.82
CA SER A 104 5.00 9.86 12.01
C SER A 104 3.95 8.79 12.13
N SER A 105 4.40 7.54 12.17
CA SER A 105 3.55 6.43 12.54
C SER A 105 2.96 6.65 13.94
N TYR A 106 1.72 6.21 14.18
CA TYR A 106 1.08 6.44 15.47
C TYR A 106 1.80 5.66 16.59
N VAL A 107 2.23 4.41 16.33
CA VAL A 107 2.90 3.60 17.36
C VAL A 107 4.29 4.11 17.74
N SER A 108 5.03 4.81 16.86
CA SER A 108 6.36 5.35 17.22
C SER A 108 6.28 6.45 18.31
N GLN A 109 5.11 7.08 18.47
CA GLN A 109 4.83 8.04 19.55
C GLN A 109 4.51 7.36 20.89
N ILE A 110 4.16 6.07 20.89
CA ILE A 110 4.00 5.29 22.13
C ILE A 110 5.38 4.89 22.67
N GLY A 111 6.31 4.48 21.80
CA GLY A 111 7.65 4.01 22.17
C GLY A 111 8.58 5.04 22.82
N SER A 112 8.24 6.34 22.78
CA SER A 112 8.96 7.41 23.49
C SER A 112 8.41 7.69 24.91
N GLN A 113 7.19 7.24 25.21
CA GLN A 113 6.59 7.24 26.54
C GLN A 113 6.93 5.90 27.21
N GLY A 114 7.85 5.89 28.17
CA GLY A 114 8.41 4.66 28.74
C GLY A 114 7.41 3.81 29.54
N PHE A 115 6.67 2.93 28.86
CA PHE A 115 5.75 1.99 29.50
C PHE A 115 6.48 0.87 30.25
N VAL A 116 6.69 1.09 31.55
CA VAL A 116 6.98 0.01 32.51
C VAL A 116 5.67 -0.72 32.81
N TYR A 117 5.50 -1.93 32.30
CA TYR A 117 4.45 -2.82 32.77
C TYR A 117 4.70 -3.18 34.24
N PRO A 118 3.71 -2.99 35.15
CA PRO A 118 3.76 -3.63 36.46
C PRO A 118 3.83 -5.15 36.28
N ARG A 119 4.81 -5.81 36.90
CA ARG A 119 4.78 -7.27 37.03
C ARG A 119 3.74 -7.65 38.07
N ASP A 120 2.98 -8.71 37.79
CA ASP A 120 1.90 -9.16 38.66
C ASP A 120 2.34 -9.49 40.09
N GLY A 121 1.50 -9.10 41.03
CA GLY A 121 1.58 -9.48 42.44
C GLY A 121 0.26 -9.11 43.14
N PRO A 122 -0.41 -10.04 43.85
CA PRO A 122 -1.72 -9.80 44.46
C PRO A 122 -1.62 -8.97 45.75
N GLY A 123 -1.15 -7.72 45.64
CA GLY A 123 -1.00 -6.77 46.73
C GLY A 123 -2.19 -5.82 46.84
N ARG A 124 -3.01 -5.97 47.88
CA ARG A 124 -4.03 -4.95 48.23
C ARG A 124 -3.34 -3.67 48.71
N ASN A 125 -3.60 -2.55 48.04
CA ASN A 125 -3.66 -1.23 48.69
C ASN A 125 -4.48 -0.27 47.83
N ALA A 126 -5.59 0.23 48.38
CA ALA A 126 -6.47 1.16 47.69
C ALA A 126 -6.01 2.61 47.93
N LEU A 127 -5.35 3.21 46.94
CA LEU A 127 -5.14 4.66 46.90
C LEU A 127 -6.26 5.31 46.11
N THR A 128 -7.13 6.03 46.82
CA THR A 128 -8.32 6.71 46.27
C THR A 128 -7.94 7.98 45.51
N HIS A 129 -7.38 7.84 44.32
CA HIS A 129 -7.46 8.91 43.33
C HIS A 129 -8.93 9.13 42.94
N HIS A 130 -9.36 10.39 42.90
CA HIS A 130 -10.64 10.77 42.29
C HIS A 130 -10.56 10.68 40.75
N SER A 131 -10.39 9.46 40.24
CA SER A 131 -10.48 9.17 38.81
C SER A 131 -11.90 9.48 38.34
N ARG A 132 -12.02 10.42 37.38
CA ARG A 132 -13.23 10.52 36.56
C ARG A 132 -13.52 9.13 35.98
N PRO A 133 -14.80 8.70 35.89
CA PRO A 133 -15.12 7.41 35.28
C PRO A 133 -14.52 7.34 33.87
N PRO A 134 -13.97 6.18 33.45
CA PRO A 134 -13.34 6.04 32.14
C PRO A 134 -14.27 6.54 31.04
N ARG A 135 -13.79 7.47 30.21
CA ARG A 135 -14.66 8.16 29.25
C ARG A 135 -15.07 7.16 28.17
N ALA A 136 -16.33 6.73 28.19
CA ALA A 136 -16.86 5.86 27.17
C ALA A 136 -17.08 6.60 25.84
N VAL A 137 -16.98 5.85 24.73
CA VAL A 137 -17.43 6.25 23.40
C VAL A 137 -18.34 5.15 22.84
N ARG A 138 -19.47 5.52 22.25
CA ARG A 138 -20.30 4.58 21.49
C ARG A 138 -19.96 4.72 20.01
N LEU A 139 -19.55 3.63 19.38
CA LEU A 139 -19.23 3.55 17.96
C LEU A 139 -20.14 2.47 17.35
N GLY A 140 -21.12 2.91 16.55
CA GLY A 140 -22.22 2.06 16.10
C GLY A 140 -23.05 1.50 17.27
N SER A 141 -23.20 0.18 17.31
CA SER A 141 -23.86 -0.56 18.39
C SER A 141 -22.95 -0.88 19.59
N LYS A 142 -21.63 -0.78 19.43
CA LYS A 142 -20.63 -1.13 20.45
C LYS A 142 -20.27 0.09 21.30
N THR A 143 -20.08 -0.12 22.60
CA THR A 143 -19.52 0.89 23.51
C THR A 143 -18.11 0.46 23.90
N TYR A 144 -17.17 1.39 23.82
CA TYR A 144 -15.76 1.18 24.18
C TYR A 144 -15.34 2.19 25.26
N THR A 145 -14.42 1.78 26.11
CA THR A 145 -13.69 2.68 27.02
C THR A 145 -12.54 3.35 26.26
N ILE A 146 -12.38 4.66 26.38
CA ILE A 146 -11.21 5.36 25.82
C ILE A 146 -9.98 5.06 26.69
N GLY A 147 -8.95 4.46 26.09
CA GLY A 147 -7.62 4.29 26.67
C GLY A 147 -6.68 5.45 26.32
N SER A 148 -5.41 5.14 26.11
CA SER A 148 -4.38 6.12 25.74
C SER A 148 -4.71 6.84 24.42
N VAL A 149 -4.66 8.17 24.42
CA VAL A 149 -4.59 8.95 23.17
C VAL A 149 -3.17 8.83 22.63
N ILE A 150 -3.04 8.41 21.37
CA ILE A 150 -1.74 8.17 20.72
C ILE A 150 -1.35 9.42 19.92
N GLN A 151 -2.22 9.82 18.98
CA GLN A 151 -2.15 11.09 18.27
C GLN A 151 -3.39 11.92 18.69
N PRO A 152 -3.25 13.10 19.31
CA PRO A 152 -4.40 13.96 19.60
C PRO A 152 -5.06 14.47 18.31
N PRO A 153 -6.34 14.91 18.35
CA PRO A 153 -6.99 15.55 17.21
C PRO A 153 -6.19 16.77 16.74
N SER A 154 -5.85 16.81 15.44
CA SER A 154 -4.77 17.66 14.94
C SER A 154 -5.21 19.10 14.63
N GLY A 155 -6.51 19.40 14.73
CA GLY A 155 -7.08 20.72 14.46
C GLY A 155 -6.91 21.24 13.03
N GLY A 156 -6.33 20.44 12.13
CA GLY A 156 -5.90 20.84 10.80
C GLY A 156 -4.63 20.13 10.34
N ASN A 157 -3.60 20.04 11.19
CA ASN A 157 -2.19 19.88 10.78
C ASN A 157 -1.76 18.55 10.13
N THR A 158 -2.60 17.52 10.14
CA THR A 158 -2.34 16.22 9.47
C THR A 158 -3.25 16.03 8.27
N LEU A 159 -2.71 15.53 7.15
CA LEU A 159 -3.42 15.47 5.86
C LEU A 159 -4.63 14.52 5.84
N MET A 160 -4.52 13.35 6.49
CA MET A 160 -5.50 12.25 6.36
C MET A 160 -6.23 11.90 7.67
N SER A 161 -5.49 11.78 8.79
CA SER A 161 -6.09 11.52 10.11
C SER A 161 -6.48 12.79 10.86
N ASP A 162 -7.43 12.67 11.79
CA ASP A 162 -7.69 13.66 12.86
C ASP A 162 -7.53 13.04 14.26
N GLY A 163 -6.38 12.38 14.46
CA GLY A 163 -6.03 11.71 15.69
C GLY A 163 -6.23 10.19 15.68
N VAL A 164 -5.57 9.54 16.62
CA VAL A 164 -5.51 8.09 16.80
C VAL A 164 -5.47 7.77 18.29
N ARG A 165 -6.24 6.78 18.76
CA ARG A 165 -6.27 6.41 20.19
C ARG A 165 -6.56 4.92 20.40
N ILE A 166 -6.16 4.40 21.55
CA ILE A 166 -6.58 3.08 22.02
C ILE A 166 -8.03 3.19 22.52
N ILE A 167 -8.87 2.23 22.14
CA ILE A 167 -10.20 2.01 22.70
C ILE A 167 -10.34 0.54 23.11
N ILE A 168 -11.04 0.28 24.22
CA ILE A 168 -11.11 -1.04 24.86
C ILE A 168 -12.58 -1.50 24.87
N ASP A 169 -12.86 -2.70 24.38
CA ASP A 169 -14.24 -3.22 24.34
C ASP A 169 -14.74 -3.76 25.71
N SER A 170 -16.00 -4.22 25.75
CA SER A 170 -16.62 -4.80 26.95
C SER A 170 -15.99 -6.12 27.44
N HIS A 171 -15.02 -6.67 26.70
CA HIS A 171 -14.30 -7.91 27.02
C HIS A 171 -12.81 -7.63 27.29
N SER A 172 -12.45 -6.37 27.57
CA SER A 172 -11.08 -5.92 27.81
C SER A 172 -10.11 -6.16 26.64
N ARG A 173 -10.61 -6.13 25.40
CA ARG A 173 -9.78 -6.24 24.19
C ARG A 173 -9.42 -4.86 23.66
N ASP A 174 -8.12 -4.63 23.43
CA ASP A 174 -7.60 -3.39 22.88
C ASP A 174 -7.79 -3.29 21.36
N PHE A 175 -8.26 -2.12 20.90
CA PHE A 175 -8.38 -1.73 19.50
C PHE A 175 -7.83 -0.31 19.31
N VAL A 176 -7.59 0.07 18.05
CA VAL A 176 -7.20 1.44 17.66
C VAL A 176 -8.34 2.12 16.93
N GLU A 177 -8.78 3.28 17.41
CA GLU A 177 -9.62 4.21 16.67
C GLU A 177 -8.72 5.16 15.86
N LYS A 178 -8.66 4.99 14.54
CA LYS A 178 -8.11 5.97 13.60
C LYS A 178 -9.26 6.88 13.15
N ARG A 179 -9.14 8.19 13.39
CA ARG A 179 -10.12 9.19 12.93
C ARG A 179 -9.75 9.65 11.54
N LEU A 180 -10.67 9.52 10.59
CA LEU A 180 -10.49 9.91 9.19
C LEU A 180 -11.26 11.21 8.93
N LYS A 181 -10.60 12.22 8.36
CA LYS A 181 -11.24 13.52 8.07
C LYS A 181 -12.33 13.39 7.00
N MET A 182 -13.43 14.12 7.16
CA MET A 182 -14.58 14.08 6.24
C MET A 182 -15.02 15.45 5.71
N HIS A 183 -14.22 16.51 5.89
CA HIS A 183 -14.63 17.89 5.57
C HIS A 183 -14.75 18.14 4.05
N SER A 184 -13.79 17.67 3.24
CA SER A 184 -13.81 17.85 1.78
C SER A 184 -14.39 16.64 1.03
N ALA A 185 -14.68 16.79 -0.27
CA ALA A 185 -15.06 15.65 -1.12
C ALA A 185 -13.92 14.63 -1.26
N GLU A 186 -12.70 15.13 -1.46
CA GLU A 186 -11.45 14.38 -1.56
C GLU A 186 -11.13 13.58 -0.30
N GLN A 187 -11.25 14.20 0.89
CA GLN A 187 -11.07 13.54 2.17
C GLN A 187 -12.09 12.41 2.37
N ARG A 188 -13.37 12.65 2.06
CA ARG A 188 -14.41 11.61 2.09
C ARG A 188 -14.13 10.49 1.10
N GLU A 189 -13.58 10.79 -0.08
CA GLU A 189 -13.17 9.75 -1.03
C GLU A 189 -12.00 8.92 -0.50
N ARG A 190 -10.97 9.55 0.08
CA ARG A 190 -9.84 8.83 0.72
C ARG A 190 -10.29 7.96 1.89
N ALA A 191 -11.14 8.47 2.77
CA ALA A 191 -11.67 7.72 3.90
C ALA A 191 -12.48 6.50 3.44
N ASN A 192 -13.36 6.68 2.44
CA ASN A 192 -14.08 5.57 1.82
C ASN A 192 -13.14 4.57 1.12
N ALA A 193 -12.05 5.02 0.48
CA ALA A 193 -11.09 4.12 -0.15
C ALA A 193 -10.38 3.23 0.87
N GLU A 194 -9.86 3.80 1.96
CA GLU A 194 -9.23 3.04 3.05
C GLU A 194 -10.21 2.06 3.72
N MET A 195 -11.43 2.53 4.06
CA MET A 195 -12.47 1.68 4.64
C MET A 195 -12.86 0.51 3.72
N ASN A 196 -13.08 0.77 2.43
CA ASN A 196 -13.47 -0.28 1.47
C ASN A 196 -12.33 -1.28 1.20
N ALA A 197 -11.08 -0.82 1.14
CA ALA A 197 -9.91 -1.68 0.96
C ALA A 197 -9.77 -2.69 2.12
N LEU A 198 -9.82 -2.19 3.37
CA LEU A 198 -9.73 -3.03 4.57
C LEU A 198 -10.94 -3.96 4.71
N GLN A 199 -12.15 -3.50 4.41
CA GLN A 199 -13.34 -4.36 4.42
C GLN A 199 -13.26 -5.47 3.36
N GLN A 200 -12.73 -5.18 2.16
CA GLN A 200 -12.52 -6.21 1.12
C GLN A 200 -11.54 -7.29 1.62
N ILE A 201 -10.42 -6.88 2.25
CA ILE A 201 -9.44 -7.79 2.85
C ILE A 201 -10.08 -8.67 3.94
N ARG A 202 -10.86 -8.10 4.85
CA ARG A 202 -11.56 -8.89 5.89
C ARG A 202 -12.56 -9.90 5.30
N ARG A 203 -13.32 -9.51 4.27
CA ARG A 203 -14.32 -10.38 3.62
C ARG A 203 -13.69 -11.61 2.94
N ALA A 204 -12.46 -11.50 2.45
CA ALA A 204 -11.67 -12.62 1.93
C ALA A 204 -10.88 -13.38 3.01
N GLY A 205 -11.25 -13.27 4.28
CA GLY A 205 -10.63 -13.99 5.40
C GLY A 205 -9.47 -13.26 6.09
N GLY A 206 -9.06 -12.10 5.59
CA GLY A 206 -7.95 -11.32 6.14
C GLY A 206 -6.57 -11.90 5.85
N SER A 207 -5.57 -11.43 6.58
CA SER A 207 -4.19 -11.93 6.56
C SER A 207 -3.51 -11.58 7.88
N PRO A 208 -2.65 -12.44 8.46
CA PRO A 208 -1.89 -12.10 9.67
C PRO A 208 -0.90 -10.95 9.45
N HIS A 209 -0.60 -10.60 8.20
CA HIS A 209 0.36 -9.55 7.83
C HIS A 209 -0.29 -8.25 7.32
N VAL A 210 -1.60 -8.09 7.51
CA VAL A 210 -2.33 -6.83 7.22
C VAL A 210 -3.17 -6.47 8.43
N ASN A 211 -3.17 -5.19 8.82
CA ASN A 211 -3.93 -4.73 9.98
C ASN A 211 -5.44 -4.93 9.74
N GLN A 212 -6.12 -5.58 10.68
CA GLN A 212 -7.51 -5.97 10.52
C GLN A 212 -8.45 -4.85 10.97
N ILE A 213 -9.50 -4.62 10.19
CA ILE A 213 -10.61 -3.73 10.56
C ILE A 213 -11.63 -4.51 11.40
N GLU A 214 -11.85 -4.11 12.65
CA GLU A 214 -12.95 -4.64 13.46
C GLU A 214 -14.28 -3.95 13.13
N ASP A 215 -14.26 -2.66 12.80
CA ASP A 215 -15.46 -1.92 12.39
C ASP A 215 -15.14 -0.57 11.74
N ALA A 216 -16.12 0.08 11.09
CA ALA A 216 -15.98 1.48 10.71
C ALA A 216 -17.32 2.22 10.67
N PHE A 217 -17.32 3.46 11.16
CA PHE A 217 -18.53 4.26 11.38
C PHE A 217 -18.34 5.71 10.94
N TRP A 218 -19.39 6.31 10.41
CA TRP A 218 -19.51 7.76 10.33
C TRP A 218 -20.79 8.16 11.08
N GLN A 219 -20.65 8.98 12.12
CA GLN A 219 -21.79 9.42 12.93
C GLN A 219 -22.34 10.72 12.36
N LEU A 220 -23.66 10.80 12.18
CA LEU A 220 -24.28 12.04 11.73
C LEU A 220 -24.00 13.17 12.75
N GLY A 221 -23.50 14.30 12.26
CA GLY A 221 -23.04 15.41 13.09
C GLY A 221 -21.57 15.33 13.54
N THR A 222 -20.80 14.28 13.18
CA THR A 222 -19.34 14.30 13.30
C THR A 222 -18.67 14.65 11.96
N ASP A 223 -17.57 15.38 12.08
CA ASP A 223 -16.69 15.86 11.02
C ASP A 223 -15.62 14.84 10.58
N HIS A 224 -15.57 13.70 11.28
CA HIS A 224 -14.70 12.57 11.04
C HIS A 224 -15.49 11.25 10.99
N ALA A 225 -14.95 10.27 10.28
CA ALA A 225 -15.31 8.86 10.42
C ALA A 225 -14.33 8.18 11.41
N SER A 226 -14.80 7.14 12.11
CA SER A 226 -14.01 6.32 13.01
C SER A 226 -13.76 4.96 12.38
N LEU A 227 -12.51 4.64 12.10
CA LEU A 227 -12.04 3.34 11.66
C LEU A 227 -11.46 2.59 12.86
N VAL A 228 -12.04 1.44 13.21
CA VAL A 228 -11.62 0.61 14.36
C VAL A 228 -10.77 -0.55 13.84
N LEU A 229 -9.52 -0.61 14.30
CA LEU A 229 -8.49 -1.55 13.87
C LEU A 229 -8.00 -2.42 15.03
N ASP A 230 -7.41 -3.57 14.73
CA ASP A 230 -6.64 -4.36 15.68
C ASP A 230 -5.50 -3.53 16.32
N PHE A 231 -5.37 -3.58 17.65
CA PHE A 231 -4.22 -3.01 18.33
C PHE A 231 -2.99 -3.91 18.18
N CYS A 232 -1.91 -3.38 17.61
CA CYS A 232 -0.60 -4.01 17.54
C CYS A 232 0.20 -3.62 18.79
N ASN A 233 0.69 -4.60 19.57
CA ASN A 233 1.20 -4.36 20.93
C ASN A 233 2.69 -3.99 21.01
N ALA A 234 3.40 -3.90 19.89
CA ALA A 234 4.78 -3.44 19.81
C ALA A 234 4.91 -2.27 18.81
N ASN A 235 6.01 -1.53 18.93
CA ASN A 235 6.26 -0.32 18.13
C ASN A 235 6.36 -0.61 16.63
N THR A 236 6.43 0.45 15.82
CA THR A 236 6.63 0.33 14.38
C THR A 236 8.04 -0.14 14.03
N LEU A 237 8.21 -0.71 12.84
CA LEU A 237 9.51 -1.12 12.32
C LEU A 237 10.47 0.08 12.20
N GLU A 238 9.95 1.28 11.93
CA GLU A 238 10.67 2.56 12.00
C GLU A 238 11.32 2.78 13.38
N ALA A 239 10.54 2.71 14.45
CA ALA A 239 11.04 2.88 15.82
C ALA A 239 12.02 1.78 16.25
N TYR A 240 11.90 0.57 15.67
CA TYR A 240 12.86 -0.52 15.85
C TYR A 240 14.20 -0.25 15.13
N ILE A 241 14.16 0.12 13.84
CA ILE A 241 15.34 0.55 13.07
C ILE A 241 16.05 1.70 13.80
N ASP A 242 15.30 2.66 14.33
CA ASP A 242 15.85 3.78 15.11
C ASP A 242 16.45 3.37 16.45
N SER A 243 15.95 2.30 17.07
CA SER A 243 16.57 1.71 18.27
C SER A 243 17.91 1.07 17.92
N CYS A 244 17.94 0.23 16.89
CA CYS A 244 19.15 -0.40 16.38
C CYS A 244 20.20 0.65 15.97
N ARG A 245 19.78 1.68 15.22
CA ARG A 245 20.58 2.84 14.80
C ARG A 245 21.21 3.59 15.97
N ARG A 246 20.43 3.94 17.00
CA ARG A 246 20.92 4.66 18.19
C ARG A 246 21.90 3.85 19.03
N LYS A 247 21.79 2.52 19.03
CA LYS A 247 22.70 1.62 19.74
C LYS A 247 23.90 1.16 18.91
N ASN A 248 23.94 1.45 17.60
CA ASN A 248 24.85 0.83 16.64
C ASN A 248 24.75 -0.72 16.59
N GLU A 249 23.58 -1.27 16.91
CA GLU A 249 23.26 -2.70 16.75
C GLU A 249 22.80 -2.96 15.31
N LYS A 250 23.35 -3.98 14.66
CA LYS A 250 22.82 -4.44 13.36
C LYS A 250 21.52 -5.23 13.58
N ILE A 251 20.59 -5.10 12.63
CA ILE A 251 19.47 -6.03 12.52
C ILE A 251 20.00 -7.36 11.99
N ASP A 252 19.52 -8.48 12.53
CA ASP A 252 19.94 -9.80 12.08
C ASP A 252 19.40 -10.13 10.68
N GLU A 253 20.19 -10.86 9.88
CA GLU A 253 19.82 -11.22 8.51
C GLU A 253 18.57 -12.11 8.45
N GLN A 254 18.38 -13.02 9.41
CA GLN A 254 17.19 -13.86 9.46
C GLN A 254 15.94 -13.01 9.71
N PHE A 255 16.04 -11.91 10.47
CA PHE A 255 14.92 -10.96 10.61
C PHE A 255 14.67 -10.16 9.32
N CYS A 256 15.70 -9.78 8.56
CA CYS A 256 15.53 -9.15 7.25
C CYS A 256 14.82 -10.07 6.24
N TRP A 257 15.17 -11.35 6.21
CA TRP A 257 14.45 -12.35 5.41
C TRP A 257 13.02 -12.56 5.89
N GLN A 258 12.80 -12.68 7.20
CA GLN A 258 11.46 -12.75 7.81
C GLN A 258 10.59 -11.57 7.42
N ALA A 259 11.11 -10.35 7.53
CA ALA A 259 10.40 -9.15 7.15
C ALA A 259 10.01 -9.17 5.66
N MET A 260 10.91 -9.62 4.77
CA MET A 260 10.61 -9.74 3.35
C MET A 260 9.50 -10.77 3.09
N ALA A 261 9.52 -11.93 3.76
CA ALA A 261 8.48 -12.96 3.62
C ALA A 261 7.10 -12.49 4.13
N GLN A 262 7.06 -11.95 5.35
CA GLN A 262 5.81 -11.53 6.00
C GLN A 262 5.17 -10.35 5.25
N LEU A 263 5.95 -9.34 4.88
CA LEU A 263 5.43 -8.19 4.14
C LEU A 263 5.03 -8.57 2.71
N SER A 264 5.77 -9.45 2.01
CA SER A 264 5.33 -9.92 0.69
C SER A 264 4.05 -10.77 0.74
N ALA A 265 3.80 -11.52 1.81
CA ALA A 265 2.51 -12.18 2.05
C ALA A 265 1.36 -11.17 2.28
N GLY A 266 1.58 -10.11 3.09
CA GLY A 266 0.60 -9.04 3.27
C GLY A 266 0.28 -8.27 1.98
N ILE A 267 1.31 -7.99 1.16
CA ILE A 267 1.16 -7.38 -0.17
C ILE A 267 0.46 -8.34 -1.13
N ALA A 268 0.73 -9.65 -1.08
CA ALA A 268 0.04 -10.66 -1.89
C ALA A 268 -1.46 -10.69 -1.59
N MET A 269 -1.87 -10.59 -0.32
CA MET A 269 -3.28 -10.44 0.05
C MET A 269 -3.90 -9.19 -0.59
N CYS A 270 -3.26 -8.02 -0.49
CA CYS A 270 -3.75 -6.79 -1.11
C CYS A 270 -3.88 -6.93 -2.64
N HIS A 271 -2.85 -7.49 -3.28
CA HIS A 271 -2.72 -7.57 -4.74
C HIS A 271 -3.61 -8.65 -5.37
N TYR A 272 -3.89 -9.75 -4.68
CA TYR A 272 -4.45 -10.97 -5.27
C TYR A 272 -5.60 -11.62 -4.45
N GLY A 273 -5.90 -11.13 -3.24
CA GLY A 273 -6.94 -11.73 -2.39
C GLY A 273 -6.57 -13.10 -1.84
N VAL A 274 -5.27 -13.41 -1.77
CA VAL A 274 -4.70 -14.69 -1.35
C VAL A 274 -4.06 -14.51 0.04
N PRO A 275 -4.64 -15.05 1.13
CA PRO A 275 -4.11 -14.87 2.49
C PRO A 275 -2.74 -15.53 2.73
N ASP A 276 -2.45 -16.63 2.05
CA ASP A 276 -1.20 -17.38 2.13
C ASP A 276 -0.61 -17.57 0.71
N PRO A 277 0.50 -16.91 0.36
CA PRO A 277 1.07 -16.98 -0.99
C PRO A 277 1.69 -18.34 -1.33
N PHE A 278 1.80 -19.27 -0.39
CA PHE A 278 2.22 -20.65 -0.62
C PHE A 278 1.06 -21.59 -0.94
N SER A 279 -0.18 -21.16 -0.73
CA SER A 279 -1.38 -21.93 -1.09
C SER A 279 -1.52 -22.10 -2.61
N THR A 280 -2.25 -23.14 -3.02
CA THR A 280 -2.77 -23.32 -4.39
C THR A 280 -4.13 -22.65 -4.59
N SER A 281 -4.57 -21.81 -3.66
CA SER A 281 -5.79 -21.00 -3.79
C SER A 281 -5.68 -20.01 -4.95
N ASP A 282 -6.59 -20.10 -5.91
CA ASP A 282 -6.78 -19.06 -6.91
C ASP A 282 -7.23 -17.73 -6.26
N SER A 283 -6.91 -16.62 -6.92
CA SER A 283 -7.46 -15.30 -6.55
C SER A 283 -8.98 -15.30 -6.68
N PRO A 284 -9.73 -14.66 -5.75
CA PRO A 284 -11.17 -14.46 -5.91
C PRO A 284 -11.48 -13.77 -7.25
N ALA A 285 -12.43 -14.30 -8.01
CA ALA A 285 -12.70 -13.86 -9.40
C ALA A 285 -13.12 -12.39 -9.50
N ASP A 286 -13.70 -11.85 -8.42
CA ASP A 286 -14.14 -10.46 -8.25
C ASP A 286 -13.09 -9.57 -7.57
N TRP A 287 -11.88 -10.08 -7.26
CA TRP A 287 -10.88 -9.33 -6.46
C TRP A 287 -10.49 -8.00 -7.10
N ASN A 288 -10.89 -6.91 -6.46
CA ASN A 288 -10.55 -5.55 -6.83
C ASN A 288 -9.19 -5.17 -6.22
N ALA A 289 -8.13 -5.69 -6.84
CA ALA A 289 -6.75 -5.61 -6.38
C ALA A 289 -6.34 -4.22 -5.85
N ILE A 290 -5.90 -4.20 -4.59
CA ILE A 290 -5.47 -3.01 -3.85
C ILE A 290 -3.96 -2.84 -4.05
N CYS A 291 -3.51 -1.61 -4.30
CA CYS A 291 -2.10 -1.21 -4.21
C CYS A 291 -1.96 -0.21 -3.04
N HIS A 292 -0.93 -0.33 -2.21
CA HIS A 292 -0.82 0.39 -0.94
C HIS A 292 -0.14 1.76 -1.06
N LEU A 293 0.90 1.86 -1.90
CA LEU A 293 1.58 3.07 -2.36
C LEU A 293 2.34 3.92 -1.33
N ASP A 294 2.25 3.59 -0.05
CA ASP A 294 3.02 4.21 1.04
C ASP A 294 3.57 3.12 1.98
N ILE A 295 4.17 2.06 1.43
CA ILE A 295 4.84 1.02 2.21
C ILE A 295 6.20 1.56 2.68
N LYS A 296 6.41 1.59 3.99
CA LYS A 296 7.60 2.14 4.68
C LYS A 296 7.63 1.60 6.11
N PRO A 297 8.77 1.66 6.84
CA PRO A 297 8.86 1.15 8.21
C PRO A 297 7.89 1.81 9.21
N ALA A 298 7.44 3.04 8.96
CA ALA A 298 6.37 3.69 9.72
C ALA A 298 5.03 2.96 9.59
N ASN A 299 4.70 2.48 8.39
CA ASN A 299 3.43 1.82 8.06
C ASN A 299 3.49 0.30 8.27
N VAL A 300 4.54 -0.19 8.96
CA VAL A 300 4.70 -1.59 9.38
C VAL A 300 4.68 -1.63 10.90
N PHE A 301 3.61 -2.19 11.46
CA PHE A 301 3.42 -2.41 12.88
C PHE A 301 3.98 -3.78 13.28
N MET A 302 4.29 -3.95 14.57
CA MET A 302 4.78 -5.21 15.12
C MET A 302 3.82 -5.75 16.18
N ASP A 303 3.61 -7.06 16.18
CA ASP A 303 2.88 -7.78 17.22
C ASP A 303 3.74 -8.93 17.76
N THR A 304 3.93 -8.97 19.09
CA THR A 304 4.74 -9.99 19.78
C THR A 304 3.90 -11.10 20.41
N ARG A 305 2.56 -11.03 20.30
CA ARG A 305 1.62 -12.07 20.74
C ARG A 305 1.28 -13.01 19.58
N LYS A 306 1.19 -12.46 18.36
CA LYS A 306 0.75 -13.15 17.14
C LYS A 306 1.90 -13.79 16.34
N SER A 307 2.89 -14.43 16.95
CA SER A 307 4.00 -15.06 16.21
C SER A 307 3.54 -16.23 15.34
N VAL A 308 3.21 -15.97 14.06
CA VAL A 308 2.67 -16.96 13.12
C VAL A 308 3.76 -17.54 12.19
N GLY A 309 3.74 -18.86 12.01
CA GLY A 309 4.23 -19.53 10.79
C GLY A 309 5.73 -19.84 10.71
N TYR A 310 6.55 -19.35 11.65
CA TYR A 310 7.99 -19.60 11.71
C TYR A 310 8.39 -20.02 13.12
N GLU A 311 7.95 -21.22 13.48
CA GLU A 311 8.19 -21.81 14.80
C GLU A 311 9.68 -21.82 15.16
N ASN A 312 9.97 -21.49 16.42
CA ASN A 312 11.31 -21.32 17.01
C ASN A 312 12.09 -20.05 16.65
N LEU A 313 11.56 -19.10 15.87
CA LEU A 313 12.24 -17.81 15.63
C LEU A 313 11.74 -16.69 16.58
N PRO A 314 12.64 -15.88 17.18
CA PRO A 314 12.31 -14.91 18.24
C PRO A 314 11.78 -13.56 17.71
N TYR A 315 11.23 -13.53 16.49
CA TYR A 315 10.88 -12.29 15.80
C TYR A 315 9.39 -11.95 15.92
N PRO A 316 9.03 -10.65 16.01
CA PRO A 316 7.63 -10.24 15.99
C PRO A 316 6.99 -10.52 14.64
N THR A 317 5.66 -10.64 14.62
CA THR A 317 4.91 -10.63 13.37
C THR A 317 4.74 -9.21 12.88
N LEU A 318 5.11 -8.98 11.61
CA LEU A 318 4.96 -7.71 10.92
C LEU A 318 3.57 -7.60 10.29
N ILE A 319 2.97 -6.42 10.45
CA ILE A 319 1.59 -6.12 10.06
C ILE A 319 1.60 -4.82 9.25
N LEU A 320 1.27 -4.90 7.97
CA LEU A 320 1.14 -3.74 7.08
C LEU A 320 -0.15 -2.95 7.39
N GLY A 321 -0.07 -1.62 7.44
CA GLY A 321 -1.22 -0.76 7.73
C GLY A 321 -1.06 0.69 7.29
N ASP A 322 -2.06 1.51 7.64
CA ASP A 322 -2.34 2.83 7.07
C ASP A 322 -2.57 2.80 5.55
N PHE A 323 -3.79 2.42 5.16
CA PHE A 323 -4.22 2.38 3.76
C PHE A 323 -4.64 3.78 3.26
N GLY A 324 -4.26 4.85 3.95
CA GLY A 324 -4.61 6.24 3.63
C GLY A 324 -4.24 6.67 2.20
N CYS A 325 -3.20 6.07 1.60
CA CYS A 325 -2.77 6.30 0.21
C CYS A 325 -3.28 5.28 -0.83
N CYS A 326 -3.95 4.19 -0.42
CA CYS A 326 -4.21 3.05 -1.30
C CYS A 326 -5.11 3.36 -2.51
N ILE A 327 -4.94 2.61 -3.59
CA ILE A 327 -5.79 2.62 -4.80
C ILE A 327 -6.30 1.22 -5.10
N THR A 328 -7.40 1.10 -5.85
CA THR A 328 -7.87 -0.18 -6.36
C THR A 328 -7.74 -0.30 -7.89
N LYS A 329 -7.78 -1.53 -8.42
CA LYS A 329 -7.89 -1.84 -9.86
C LYS A 329 -9.04 -1.04 -10.50
N ASP A 330 -10.17 -0.99 -9.82
CA ASP A 330 -11.36 -0.22 -10.20
C ASP A 330 -11.12 1.28 -10.31
N ASP A 331 -10.41 1.91 -9.36
CA ASP A 331 -10.10 3.35 -9.40
C ASP A 331 -9.26 3.71 -10.63
N ARG A 332 -8.34 2.81 -11.00
CA ARG A 332 -7.56 2.91 -12.24
C ARG A 332 -8.42 2.72 -13.48
N MET A 333 -9.32 1.72 -13.50
CA MET A 333 -10.24 1.49 -14.63
C MET A 333 -11.25 2.64 -14.82
N ARG A 334 -11.68 3.29 -13.74
CA ARG A 334 -12.54 4.48 -13.75
C ARG A 334 -11.79 5.79 -14.04
N GLY A 335 -10.49 5.73 -14.36
CA GLY A 335 -9.72 6.90 -14.79
C GLY A 335 -9.43 7.94 -13.70
N LYS A 336 -9.57 7.58 -12.41
CA LYS A 336 -9.19 8.48 -11.30
C LYS A 336 -7.68 8.76 -11.30
N ILE A 337 -6.90 7.75 -11.68
CA ILE A 337 -5.44 7.81 -11.82
C ILE A 337 -5.11 8.26 -13.25
N LYS A 338 -4.77 9.53 -13.41
CA LYS A 338 -4.55 10.18 -14.71
C LYS A 338 -3.08 10.20 -15.15
N SER A 339 -2.14 9.97 -14.23
CA SER A 339 -0.70 9.85 -14.47
C SER A 339 -0.09 8.84 -13.49
N ASN A 340 1.20 8.50 -13.68
CA ASN A 340 1.96 7.73 -12.70
C ASN A 340 2.43 8.58 -11.49
N VAL A 341 2.15 9.88 -11.46
CA VAL A 341 2.59 10.77 -10.39
C VAL A 341 1.64 10.64 -9.19
N PRO A 342 2.14 10.28 -7.98
CA PRO A 342 1.33 10.13 -6.79
C PRO A 342 0.84 11.49 -6.26
N PRO A 343 -0.47 11.66 -5.99
CA PRO A 343 -0.97 12.84 -5.27
C PRO A 343 -0.66 12.79 -3.77
N TYR A 344 -0.36 11.62 -3.21
CA TYR A 344 -0.02 11.40 -1.80
C TYR A 344 1.04 10.29 -1.66
N GLY A 345 1.83 10.35 -0.59
CA GLY A 345 2.83 9.36 -0.21
C GLY A 345 4.03 10.04 0.45
N THR A 346 5.02 9.24 0.87
CA THR A 346 6.17 9.76 1.63
C THR A 346 7.36 10.09 0.72
N ALA A 347 7.94 11.29 0.88
CA ALA A 347 9.17 11.67 0.21
C ALA A 347 10.31 10.67 0.52
N GLY A 348 11.12 10.35 -0.50
CA GLY A 348 12.14 9.28 -0.42
C GLY A 348 11.60 7.85 -0.57
N TRP A 349 10.27 7.64 -0.48
CA TRP A 349 9.61 6.34 -0.71
C TRP A 349 8.91 6.24 -2.07
N PHE A 350 9.08 7.25 -2.92
CA PHE A 350 8.57 7.27 -4.28
C PHE A 350 9.49 6.50 -5.25
N PRO A 351 9.00 5.45 -5.93
CA PRO A 351 9.82 4.62 -6.83
C PRO A 351 10.04 5.29 -8.19
N PRO A 352 11.07 4.89 -8.97
CA PRO A 352 11.51 5.60 -10.18
C PRO A 352 10.42 5.95 -11.20
N GLU A 353 9.41 5.10 -11.39
CA GLU A 353 8.32 5.31 -12.35
C GLU A 353 7.36 6.48 -12.01
N THR A 354 7.50 7.09 -10.83
CA THR A 354 6.58 8.10 -10.29
C THR A 354 7.06 9.54 -10.43
N THR A 355 8.27 9.78 -10.96
CA THR A 355 8.81 11.14 -11.07
C THR A 355 8.09 11.98 -12.13
N TYR A 356 8.09 13.31 -11.96
CA TYR A 356 7.60 14.23 -12.99
C TYR A 356 8.53 14.31 -14.22
N ALA A 357 9.82 14.01 -14.07
CA ALA A 357 10.84 14.17 -15.11
C ALA A 357 10.97 12.94 -16.02
N ASP A 358 10.88 11.74 -15.44
CA ASP A 358 10.85 10.44 -16.12
C ASP A 358 9.62 9.65 -15.58
N PRO A 359 8.38 10.06 -15.92
CA PRO A 359 7.19 9.30 -15.55
C PRO A 359 7.20 8.00 -16.35
N GLY A 360 7.32 6.88 -15.65
CA GLY A 360 7.53 5.57 -16.26
C GLY A 360 6.35 5.12 -17.16
N PRO A 361 6.47 3.95 -17.82
CA PRO A 361 5.44 3.47 -18.73
C PRO A 361 4.05 3.38 -18.06
N LYS A 362 3.00 3.65 -18.84
CA LYS A 362 1.62 3.76 -18.34
C LYS A 362 1.19 2.47 -17.63
N GLY A 363 0.84 2.58 -16.35
CA GLY A 363 0.45 1.43 -15.53
C GLY A 363 1.60 0.73 -14.79
N ALA A 364 2.82 1.27 -14.84
CA ALA A 364 3.89 0.91 -13.92
C ALA A 364 3.48 1.20 -12.46
N TYR A 365 2.91 2.40 -12.22
CA TYR A 365 2.42 2.83 -10.92
C TYR A 365 1.28 1.93 -10.41
N GLY A 366 1.46 1.37 -9.20
CA GLY A 366 0.56 0.37 -8.63
C GLY A 366 1.35 -0.79 -8.01
N LYS A 367 1.07 -2.03 -8.43
CA LYS A 367 1.67 -3.24 -7.84
C LYS A 367 3.20 -3.21 -7.81
N HIS A 368 3.86 -2.77 -8.88
CA HIS A 368 5.32 -2.72 -8.96
C HIS A 368 5.92 -1.66 -8.03
N SER A 369 5.15 -0.62 -7.69
CA SER A 369 5.54 0.43 -6.75
C SER A 369 5.59 -0.10 -5.32
N ASP A 370 4.59 -0.89 -4.92
CA ASP A 370 4.57 -1.58 -3.62
C ASP A 370 5.77 -2.54 -3.46
N ILE A 371 6.19 -3.21 -4.53
CA ILE A 371 7.37 -4.11 -4.53
C ILE A 371 8.69 -3.33 -4.39
N TRP A 372 8.82 -2.18 -5.05
CA TRP A 372 9.99 -1.31 -4.86
C TRP A 372 10.08 -0.81 -3.43
N GLN A 373 8.94 -0.38 -2.86
CA GLN A 373 8.84 0.05 -1.48
C GLN A 373 9.15 -1.07 -0.48
N LEU A 374 8.68 -2.31 -0.72
CA LEU A 374 9.09 -3.50 0.03
C LEU A 374 10.62 -3.67 0.03
N GLY A 375 11.25 -3.58 -1.15
CA GLY A 375 12.72 -3.63 -1.25
C GLY A 375 13.40 -2.53 -0.43
N GLY A 376 12.83 -1.31 -0.47
CA GLY A 376 13.28 -0.18 0.34
C GLY A 376 13.15 -0.41 1.86
N VAL A 377 12.09 -1.05 2.34
CA VAL A 377 11.95 -1.45 3.75
C VAL A 377 13.12 -2.35 4.16
N ILE A 378 13.44 -3.36 3.36
CA ILE A 378 14.55 -4.27 3.70
C ILE A 378 15.92 -3.58 3.56
N GLN A 379 16.09 -2.68 2.59
CA GLN A 379 17.33 -1.89 2.48
C GLN A 379 17.53 -0.96 3.69
N THR A 380 16.49 -0.25 4.12
CA THR A 380 16.52 0.64 5.29
C THR A 380 16.78 -0.13 6.59
N MET A 381 16.16 -1.32 6.77
CA MET A 381 16.53 -2.25 7.86
C MET A 381 18.01 -2.62 7.83
N CYS A 382 18.51 -3.11 6.69
CA CYS A 382 19.88 -3.59 6.59
C CYS A 382 20.92 -2.49 6.88
N ARG A 383 20.69 -1.29 6.33
CA ARG A 383 21.65 -0.17 6.38
C ARG A 383 21.45 0.79 7.55
N LEU A 384 20.34 0.69 8.29
CA LEU A 384 19.96 1.63 9.35
C LEU A 384 19.87 3.09 8.85
N ILE A 385 19.22 3.28 7.69
CA ILE A 385 18.99 4.60 7.06
C ILE A 385 17.48 4.92 7.01
N ALA A 386 17.12 6.21 7.06
CA ALA A 386 15.73 6.64 7.23
C ALA A 386 14.86 6.55 5.94
N VAL A 387 15.50 6.59 4.77
CA VAL A 387 14.87 6.43 3.46
C VAL A 387 15.75 5.48 2.62
N PRO A 388 15.17 4.73 1.66
CA PRO A 388 15.96 3.94 0.73
C PRO A 388 16.86 4.84 -0.13
N ASP A 389 18.00 4.29 -0.54
CA ASP A 389 19.02 4.99 -1.33
C ASP A 389 19.43 4.11 -2.52
N THR A 390 19.11 4.58 -3.72
CA THR A 390 19.36 3.87 -4.98
C THR A 390 20.85 3.74 -5.29
N TYR A 391 21.72 4.62 -4.77
CA TYR A 391 23.17 4.54 -4.98
C TYR A 391 23.75 3.17 -4.58
N TYR A 392 23.23 2.58 -3.49
CA TYR A 392 23.72 1.28 -3.05
C TYR A 392 23.29 0.10 -3.93
N LEU A 393 22.28 0.26 -4.79
CA LEU A 393 21.83 -0.80 -5.71
C LEU A 393 22.89 -1.11 -6.78
N ASP A 394 23.59 -0.08 -7.23
CA ASP A 394 24.70 -0.16 -8.20
C ASP A 394 26.00 -0.70 -7.58
N THR A 395 26.08 -0.75 -6.24
CA THR A 395 27.23 -1.35 -5.52
C THR A 395 27.12 -2.87 -5.44
N ASP A 396 28.24 -3.54 -5.11
CA ASP A 396 28.25 -4.98 -4.83
C ASP A 396 27.46 -5.37 -3.55
N ARG A 397 27.12 -4.40 -2.69
CA ARG A 397 26.51 -4.62 -1.36
C ARG A 397 25.39 -3.61 -1.05
N PRO A 398 24.20 -3.73 -1.70
CA PRO A 398 23.04 -2.90 -1.39
C PRO A 398 22.63 -2.95 0.10
N CYS A 399 22.70 -4.12 0.73
CA CYS A 399 22.46 -4.27 2.18
C CYS A 399 23.66 -3.89 3.07
N GLY A 400 24.86 -3.74 2.50
CA GLY A 400 26.12 -3.49 3.22
C GLY A 400 26.92 -4.75 3.54
N ARG A 401 28.10 -4.59 4.15
CA ARG A 401 29.07 -5.68 4.43
C ARG A 401 28.65 -6.68 5.51
N GLY A 402 27.48 -6.50 6.13
CA GLY A 402 26.98 -7.37 7.20
C GLY A 402 26.05 -8.50 6.76
N TYR A 403 25.70 -8.56 5.47
CA TYR A 403 24.63 -9.43 4.95
C TYR A 403 25.08 -10.17 3.69
N THR A 404 24.40 -11.27 3.36
CA THR A 404 24.71 -12.10 2.20
C THR A 404 24.46 -11.38 0.86
N PRO A 405 25.21 -11.75 -0.20
CA PRO A 405 24.88 -11.35 -1.57
C PRO A 405 23.46 -11.76 -2.00
N GLN A 406 22.93 -12.84 -1.44
CA GLN A 406 21.58 -13.35 -1.72
C GLN A 406 20.51 -12.36 -1.25
N LEU A 407 20.60 -11.84 -0.02
CA LEU A 407 19.67 -10.82 0.47
C LEU A 407 19.84 -9.51 -0.33
N GLY A 408 21.09 -9.13 -0.62
CA GLY A 408 21.40 -7.98 -1.46
C GLY A 408 20.79 -8.08 -2.87
N ASN A 409 20.78 -9.27 -3.47
CA ASN A 409 20.18 -9.49 -4.77
C ASN A 409 18.64 -9.47 -4.70
N ALA A 410 18.02 -10.03 -3.66
CA ALA A 410 16.58 -9.95 -3.46
C ALA A 410 16.10 -8.49 -3.33
N VAL A 411 16.83 -7.67 -2.57
CA VAL A 411 16.60 -6.21 -2.49
C VAL A 411 16.76 -5.54 -3.86
N ARG A 412 17.83 -5.83 -4.61
CA ARG A 412 18.05 -5.27 -5.95
C ARG A 412 16.95 -5.64 -6.94
N MET A 413 16.45 -6.88 -6.92
CA MET A 413 15.34 -7.32 -7.78
C MET A 413 14.03 -6.63 -7.42
N CYS A 414 13.75 -6.40 -6.13
CA CYS A 414 12.57 -5.63 -5.71
C CYS A 414 12.69 -4.16 -6.09
N MET A 415 13.87 -3.55 -5.92
CA MET A 415 14.12 -2.12 -6.17
C MET A 415 14.56 -1.76 -7.60
N HIS A 416 14.44 -2.68 -8.57
CA HIS A 416 14.92 -2.47 -9.93
C HIS A 416 14.30 -1.22 -10.60
N LYS A 417 15.06 -0.47 -11.41
CA LYS A 417 14.57 0.76 -12.06
C LYS A 417 13.30 0.48 -12.85
N GLU A 418 13.38 -0.43 -13.82
CA GLU A 418 12.25 -0.81 -14.67
C GLU A 418 11.18 -1.56 -13.88
N ALA A 419 9.99 -0.96 -13.74
CA ALA A 419 8.92 -1.46 -12.89
C ALA A 419 8.45 -2.89 -13.25
N PHE A 420 8.29 -3.18 -14.55
CA PHE A 420 7.78 -4.47 -15.02
C PHE A 420 8.76 -5.65 -14.92
N THR A 421 10.01 -5.40 -14.52
CA THR A 421 11.00 -6.47 -14.27
C THR A 421 11.07 -6.87 -12.80
N ARG A 422 10.42 -6.12 -11.90
CA ARG A 422 10.30 -6.44 -10.48
C ARG A 422 9.41 -7.69 -10.32
N PRO A 423 9.78 -8.65 -9.45
CA PRO A 423 8.93 -9.82 -9.18
C PRO A 423 7.59 -9.40 -8.56
N ASN A 424 6.53 -10.19 -8.72
CA ASN A 424 5.29 -9.94 -7.99
C ASN A 424 5.38 -10.42 -6.52
N ALA A 425 4.43 -10.02 -5.69
CA ALA A 425 4.45 -10.32 -4.25
C ALA A 425 4.47 -11.83 -3.92
N ILE A 426 3.77 -12.65 -4.70
CA ILE A 426 3.73 -14.10 -4.53
C ILE A 426 5.09 -14.71 -4.89
N ASP A 427 5.72 -14.24 -5.96
CA ASP A 427 7.07 -14.67 -6.35
C ASP A 427 8.12 -14.23 -5.33
N VAL A 428 8.02 -13.05 -4.73
CA VAL A 428 8.91 -12.63 -3.62
C VAL A 428 8.77 -13.60 -2.44
N ALA A 429 7.55 -13.85 -1.95
CA ALA A 429 7.33 -14.76 -0.83
C ALA A 429 7.88 -16.18 -1.10
N LYS A 430 7.61 -16.72 -2.30
CA LYS A 430 8.11 -18.04 -2.75
C LYS A 430 9.63 -18.08 -2.85
N ASN A 431 10.27 -17.02 -3.35
CA ASN A 431 11.74 -16.98 -3.46
C ASN A 431 12.42 -16.73 -2.12
N VAL A 432 11.85 -15.93 -1.21
CA VAL A 432 12.39 -15.79 0.16
C VAL A 432 12.44 -17.15 0.85
N LYS A 433 11.35 -17.94 0.83
CA LYS A 433 11.34 -19.28 1.42
C LYS A 433 12.45 -20.19 0.86
N ARG A 434 12.75 -20.08 -0.44
CA ARG A 434 13.84 -20.83 -1.09
C ARG A 434 15.24 -20.34 -0.71
N LEU A 435 15.44 -19.04 -0.51
CA LEU A 435 16.77 -18.42 -0.32
C LEU A 435 17.20 -18.30 1.15
N SER A 436 16.24 -18.22 2.08
CA SER A 436 16.48 -17.97 3.51
C SER A 436 16.66 -19.23 4.37
N GLY A 437 16.44 -20.42 3.81
CA GLY A 437 16.53 -21.69 4.55
C GLY A 437 15.47 -21.86 5.65
N LEU A 438 14.42 -21.02 5.65
CA LEU A 438 13.36 -21.06 6.65
C LEU A 438 12.60 -22.41 6.61
N PRO A 439 12.23 -22.97 7.77
CA PRO A 439 11.61 -24.29 7.84
C PRO A 439 10.28 -24.32 7.07
N ASN A 440 9.95 -25.51 6.55
CA ASN A 440 8.57 -25.76 6.11
C ASN A 440 7.65 -25.69 7.32
N ARG A 441 6.62 -24.85 7.23
CA ARG A 441 5.46 -24.88 8.12
C ARG A 441 4.91 -26.31 8.18
N PRO A 442 4.65 -26.90 9.36
CA PRO A 442 3.92 -28.16 9.44
C PRO A 442 2.54 -28.01 8.80
N THR A 443 2.06 -29.09 8.18
CA THR A 443 0.79 -29.18 7.44
C THR A 443 -0.40 -29.40 8.36
#